data_AF-A0A925C4V9-F1
#
_entry.id   AF-A0A925C4V9-F1
#
_cell.length_a   1.000
_cell.length_b   1.000
_cell.length_c   1.000
_cell.angle_alpha   90.00
_cell.angle_beta   90.00
_cell.angle_gamma   90.00
#
_symmetry.space_group_name_H-M   'P 1'
#
loop_
_entity.id
_entity.type
_entity.pdbx_description
1 polymer ?
#
loop_
_entity_poly.entity_id
_entity_poly.type
_entity_poly.pdbx_seq_one_letter_code
_entity_poly.pdbx_strand_id
1 'polypeptide(L)'
;MLLTFIILVIIGAAVGWAMLHHGSTWLRQQFATTSGEITYGLVGVAGSFMGYFIGGILGIAAPILLYILAVVGAVLTIYLWRGR
;
A
#
# COMPACT_ATOMS: atom_id res chain seq x y z
N MET A 1 -0.67 -15.62 12.06
CA MET A 1 -0.51 -14.19 12.39
C MET A 1 0.78 -13.61 11.79
N LEU A 2 1.96 -14.16 12.10
CA LEU A 2 3.23 -13.66 11.52
C LEU A 2 3.25 -13.69 9.98
N LEU A 3 2.77 -14.78 9.38
CA LEU A 3 2.72 -14.91 7.91
C LEU A 3 1.84 -13.83 7.27
N THR A 4 0.63 -13.62 7.79
CA THR A 4 -0.28 -12.56 7.34
C THR A 4 0.35 -11.19 7.48
N PHE A 5 1.01 -10.92 8.61
CA PHE A 5 1.74 -9.66 8.82
C PHE A 5 2.81 -9.44 7.74
N ILE A 6 3.65 -10.44 7.46
CA ILE A 6 4.68 -10.37 6.42
C ILE A 6 4.06 -10.13 5.04
N ILE A 7 2.99 -10.84 4.71
CA ILE A 7 2.28 -10.67 3.43
C ILE A 7 1.75 -9.24 3.27
N LEU A 8 1.11 -8.69 4.31
CA LEU A 8 0.55 -7.34 4.27
C LEU A 8 1.65 -6.27 4.12
N VAL A 9 2.79 -6.46 4.79
CA VAL A 9 3.97 -5.60 4.64
C VAL A 9 4.50 -5.65 3.21
N ILE A 10 4.66 -6.85 2.64
CA ILE A 10 5.13 -7.02 1.25
C ILE A 10 4.16 -6.36 0.27
N ILE A 11 2.85 -6.58 0.42
CA ILE A 11 1.82 -5.95 -0.42
C ILE A 11 1.94 -4.44 -0.37
N GLY A 12 1.96 -3.87 0.84
CA GLY A 12 2.01 -2.43 1.02
C GLY A 12 3.28 -1.79 0.47
N ALA A 13 4.44 -2.41 0.73
CA ALA A 13 5.73 -1.95 0.22
C ALA A 13 5.78 -2.04 -1.31
N ALA A 14 5.31 -3.14 -1.90
CA ALA A 14 5.28 -3.34 -3.35
C ALA A 14 4.37 -2.32 -4.04
N VAL A 15 3.17 -2.07 -3.49
CA VAL A 15 2.24 -1.06 -4.01
C VAL A 15 2.81 0.36 -3.86
N GLY A 16 3.37 0.68 -2.70
CA GLY A 16 4.03 1.98 -2.44
C GLY A 16 5.15 2.27 -3.43
N TRP A 17 6.03 1.28 -3.65
CA TRP A 17 7.11 1.36 -4.62
C TRP A 17 6.59 1.49 -6.05
N ALA A 18 5.62 0.67 -6.45
CA ALA A 18 5.04 0.69 -7.79
C ALA A 18 4.37 2.03 -8.12
N MET A 19 3.62 2.59 -7.18
CA MET A 19 2.91 3.88 -7.38
C MET A 19 3.86 5.07 -7.41
N LEU A 20 4.98 5.00 -6.70
CA LEU A 20 6.05 6.00 -6.79
C LEU A 20 6.71 5.97 -8.18
N HIS A 21 7.02 4.77 -8.69
CA HIS A 21 7.66 4.60 -10.00
C HIS A 21 6.73 5.00 -11.16
N HIS A 22 5.44 4.62 -11.12
CA HIS A 22 4.47 4.96 -12.18
C HIS A 22 4.06 6.44 -12.21
N GLY A 23 4.29 7.21 -11.14
CA GLY A 23 3.92 8.63 -11.07
C GLY A 23 5.04 9.61 -11.47
N SER A 24 6.21 9.10 -11.84
CA SER A 24 7.40 9.93 -12.05
C SER A 24 7.65 10.18 -13.54
N THR A 25 7.26 11.35 -14.04
CA THR A 25 7.87 11.93 -15.25
C THR A 25 9.38 12.07 -15.00
N TRP A 26 10.21 12.02 -16.05
CA TRP A 26 11.68 12.07 -16.00
C TRP A 26 12.29 13.11 -15.01
N LEU A 27 11.60 14.22 -14.75
CA LEU A 27 11.97 15.27 -13.78
C LEU A 27 11.75 14.90 -12.31
N ARG A 28 10.73 14.11 -11.98
CA ARG A 28 10.43 13.70 -10.59
C ARG A 28 11.38 12.61 -10.08
N GLN A 29 11.99 11.84 -10.97
CA GLN A 29 13.05 10.87 -10.62
C GLN A 29 14.29 11.55 -10.05
N GLN A 30 14.60 12.79 -10.44
CA GLN A 30 15.75 13.51 -9.91
C GLN A 30 15.54 14.05 -8.49
N PHE A 31 14.28 14.24 -8.07
CA PHE A 31 13.92 14.68 -6.71
C PHE A 31 13.34 13.56 -5.84
N ALA A 32 13.32 12.32 -6.34
CA ALA A 32 13.00 11.14 -5.56
C ALA A 32 14.13 10.92 -4.54
N THR A 33 13.99 11.56 -3.38
CA THR A 33 14.88 11.36 -2.24
C THR A 33 14.54 10.01 -1.58
N THR A 34 15.55 9.33 -1.03
CA THR A 34 15.39 8.06 -0.31
C THR A 34 14.29 8.13 0.76
N SER A 35 14.11 9.29 1.41
CA SER A 35 13.03 9.53 2.37
C SER A 35 11.63 9.47 1.76
N GLY A 36 11.48 9.93 0.51
CA GLY A 36 10.22 9.81 -0.24
C GLY A 36 9.85 8.36 -0.51
N GLU A 37 10.80 7.54 -0.96
CA GLU A 37 10.61 6.10 -1.21
C GLU A 37 10.14 5.35 0.04
N ILE A 38 10.82 5.60 1.17
CA ILE A 38 10.45 5.00 2.46
C ILE A 38 9.05 5.45 2.89
N THR A 39 8.71 6.72 2.69
CA THR A 39 7.39 7.25 3.06
C THR A 39 6.28 6.61 2.24
N TYR A 40 6.42 6.52 0.91
CA TYR A 40 5.42 5.84 0.06
C TYR A 40 5.27 4.36 0.43
N GLY A 41 6.37 3.68 0.76
CA GLY A 41 6.35 2.30 1.25
C GLY A 41 5.58 2.17 2.57
N LEU A 42 5.88 3.00 3.56
CA LEU A 42 5.19 3.00 4.87
C LEU A 42 3.70 3.33 4.75
N VAL A 43 3.34 4.31 3.93
CA VAL A 43 1.94 4.67 3.65
C VAL A 43 1.19 3.51 2.97
N GLY A 44 1.85 2.82 2.02
CA GLY A 44 1.30 1.63 1.38
C GLY A 44 1.09 0.48 2.37
N VAL A 45 2.04 0.25 3.29
CA VAL A 45 1.91 -0.72 4.37
C VAL A 45 0.71 -0.39 5.27
N ALA A 46 0.58 0.86 5.71
CA ALA A 46 -0.58 1.28 6.50
C ALA A 46 -1.91 1.02 5.77
N GLY A 47 -1.99 1.36 4.49
CA GLY A 47 -3.18 1.10 3.66
C GLY A 47 -3.50 -0.38 3.50
N SER A 48 -2.47 -1.23 3.36
CA SER A 48 -2.60 -2.69 3.30
C SER A 48 -3.23 -3.27 4.57
N PHE A 49 -2.75 -2.85 5.73
CA PHE A 49 -3.35 -3.25 7.02
C PHE A 49 -4.78 -2.77 7.16
N MET A 50 -5.05 -1.49 6.84
CA MET A 50 -6.40 -0.95 6.90
C MET A 50 -7.37 -1.73 6.01
N GLY A 51 -7.02 -1.99 4.76
CA GLY A 51 -7.85 -2.74 3.83
C GLY A 51 -8.18 -4.16 4.32
N TYR A 52 -7.17 -4.88 4.82
CA TYR A 52 -7.35 -6.21 5.39
C TYR A 52 -8.30 -6.21 6.60
N PHE A 53 -8.08 -5.30 7.56
CA PHE A 53 -8.91 -5.22 8.77
C PHE A 53 -10.33 -4.73 8.49
N ILE A 54 -10.51 -3.81 7.55
CA ILE A 54 -11.84 -3.40 7.08
C ILE A 54 -12.60 -4.61 6.52
N GLY A 55 -11.94 -5.44 5.69
CA GLY A 55 -12.54 -6.69 5.21
C GLY A 55 -12.96 -7.63 6.33
N GLY A 56 -12.13 -7.74 7.37
CA GLY A 56 -12.45 -8.50 8.57
C GLY A 56 -13.65 -7.95 9.34
N ILE A 57 -13.73 -6.62 9.50
CA ILE A 57 -14.85 -5.93 10.16
C ILE A 57 -16.16 -6.12 9.37
N LEU A 58 -16.09 -6.11 8.03
CA LEU A 58 -17.21 -6.37 7.15
C LEU A 58 -17.66 -7.85 7.15
N GLY A 59 -16.99 -8.72 7.91
CA GLY A 59 -17.36 -10.13 8.03
C GLY A 59 -17.02 -10.97 6.79
N ILE A 60 -16.07 -10.53 5.96
CA ILE A 60 -15.68 -11.28 4.76
C ILE A 60 -14.89 -12.52 5.18
N ALA A 61 -15.52 -13.69 5.02
CA ALA A 61 -14.93 -14.97 5.39
C ALA A 61 -13.87 -15.47 4.38
N ALA A 62 -13.90 -14.98 3.14
CA ALA A 62 -13.00 -15.43 2.08
C ALA A 62 -11.59 -14.83 2.26
N PRO A 63 -10.56 -15.63 2.56
CA PRO A 63 -9.21 -15.10 2.86
C PRO A 63 -8.59 -14.36 1.67
N ILE A 64 -8.87 -14.83 0.46
CA ILE A 64 -8.38 -14.20 -0.77
C ILE A 64 -8.93 -12.78 -0.94
N LEU A 65 -10.19 -12.54 -0.57
CA LEU A 65 -10.80 -11.21 -0.63
C LEU A 65 -10.16 -10.25 0.37
N LEU A 66 -9.74 -10.73 1.55
CA LEU A 66 -9.04 -9.90 2.53
C LEU A 66 -7.69 -9.42 1.99
N TYR A 67 -6.97 -10.26 1.25
CA TYR A 67 -5.72 -9.86 0.60
C TYR A 67 -5.95 -8.92 -0.59
N ILE A 68 -7.03 -9.11 -1.35
CA ILE A 68 -7.43 -8.16 -2.40
C ILE A 68 -7.76 -6.80 -1.77
N LEU A 69 -8.52 -6.79 -0.67
CA LEU A 69 -8.82 -5.55 0.05
C LEU A 69 -7.58 -4.89 0.63
N ALA A 70 -6.57 -5.65 1.03
CA ALA A 70 -5.28 -5.10 1.41
C ALA A 70 -4.62 -4.35 0.23
N VAL A 71 -4.60 -4.94 -0.97
CA VAL A 71 -4.10 -4.26 -2.18
C VAL A 71 -4.90 -2.98 -2.46
N VAL A 72 -6.23 -3.07 -2.44
CA VAL A 72 -7.12 -1.92 -2.66
C VAL A 72 -6.89 -0.83 -1.60
N GLY A 73 -6.77 -1.21 -0.33
CA GLY A 73 -6.49 -0.31 0.78
C GLY A 73 -5.16 0.42 0.62
N ALA A 74 -4.09 -0.30 0.22
CA ALA A 74 -2.79 0.30 -0.08
C ALA A 74 -2.88 1.31 -1.23
N VAL A 75 -3.51 0.92 -2.35
CA VAL A 75 -3.67 1.77 -3.53
C VAL A 75 -4.47 3.04 -3.20
N LEU A 76 -5.63 2.89 -2.55
CA LEU A 76 -6.49 4.01 -2.18
C LEU A 76 -5.79 4.95 -1.21
N THR A 77 -5.08 4.42 -0.21
CA THR A 77 -4.38 5.24 0.78
C THR A 77 -3.30 6.10 0.12
N ILE A 78 -2.47 5.51 -0.75
CA ILE A 78 -1.44 6.25 -1.48
C ILE A 78 -2.07 7.25 -2.45
N TYR A 79 -3.14 6.86 -3.16
CA TYR A 79 -3.84 7.75 -4.09
C TYR A 79 -4.40 8.99 -3.36
N LEU A 80 -5.09 8.80 -2.24
CA LEU A 80 -5.63 9.88 -1.41
C LEU A 80 -4.53 10.74 -0.79
N TRP A 81 -3.40 10.13 -0.41
CA TRP A 81 -2.25 10.87 0.11
C TRP A 81 -1.56 11.71 -0.97
N ARG A 82 -1.51 11.23 -2.21
CA ARG A 82 -0.85 11.89 -3.35
C ARG A 82 -1.71 12.98 -4.02
N GLY A 83 -3.04 12.94 -3.81
CA GLY A 83 -4.01 13.87 -4.39
C GLY A 83 -4.15 15.22 -3.65
N ARG A 84 -3.25 15.52 -2.71
CA ARG A 84 -3.12 16.79 -1.98
C ARG A 84 -1.69 17.29 -2.09
#